data_AF-A0A426UED8-F1
#
_entry.id   AF-A0A426UED8-F1
#
_cell.length_a   1.000
_cell.length_b   1.000
_cell.length_c   1.000
_cell.angle_alpha   90.00
_cell.angle_beta   90.00
_cell.angle_gamma   90.00
#
_symmetry.space_group_name_H-M   'P 1'
#
loop_
_entity.id
_entity.type
_entity.pdbx_description
1 polymer ?
#
loop_
_entity_poly.entity_id
_entity_poly.type
_entity_poly.pdbx_seq_one_letter_code
_entity_poly.pdbx_strand_id
1 'polypeptide(L)'
;MCPPRSTASTHPAPLSEQRTLFTITSFDAHGNRLYSTLPLDRATTAARWHDDLADSPATARITITANTIERTSHLIALDELPGPGEPTPQPALPEHAHTARRYYRFSSGPAVLRTGDEARAWLKRTAEQQRHPTPHTVRVDLSQLQLFDVTLIEHARILTFAELTDLI
;
A
#
# COMPACT_ATOMS: atom_id res chain seq x y z
N MET A 1 -22.35 -28.81 31.55
CA MET A 1 -21.95 -27.48 31.05
C MET A 1 -20.84 -27.67 30.04
N CYS A 2 -21.13 -27.52 28.76
CA CYS A 2 -20.09 -27.54 27.72
C CYS A 2 -19.48 -26.13 27.61
N PRO A 3 -18.14 -25.98 27.50
CA PRO A 3 -17.54 -24.69 27.21
C PRO A 3 -17.85 -24.29 25.76
N PRO A 4 -17.94 -22.99 25.44
CA PRO A 4 -18.09 -22.54 24.06
C PRO A 4 -16.84 -22.91 23.27
N ARG A 5 -17.04 -23.53 22.09
CA ARG A 5 -15.99 -23.70 21.08
C ARG A 5 -15.49 -22.32 20.69
N SER A 6 -14.29 -21.98 21.13
CA SER A 6 -13.51 -20.91 20.52
C SER A 6 -13.29 -21.31 19.07
N THR A 7 -13.98 -20.65 18.14
CA THR A 7 -13.68 -20.74 16.72
C THR A 7 -12.30 -20.13 16.54
N ALA A 8 -11.27 -20.96 16.57
CA ALA A 8 -9.95 -20.57 16.10
C ALA A 8 -10.15 -20.06 14.68
N SER A 9 -9.81 -18.79 14.44
CA SER A 9 -9.85 -18.21 13.11
C SER A 9 -8.92 -19.06 12.24
N THR A 10 -9.50 -19.78 11.27
CA THR A 10 -8.78 -20.75 10.40
C THR A 10 -7.91 -20.06 9.35
N HIS A 11 -7.83 -18.73 9.40
CA HIS A 11 -7.06 -17.95 8.43
C HIS A 11 -5.56 -18.05 8.71
N PRO A 12 -4.73 -18.11 7.64
CA PRO A 12 -3.30 -17.95 7.81
C PRO A 12 -2.99 -16.59 8.44
N ALA A 13 -1.85 -16.50 9.15
CA ALA A 13 -1.41 -15.24 9.73
C ALA A 13 -1.33 -14.13 8.67
N PRO A 14 -1.57 -12.86 9.04
CA PRO A 14 -1.42 -11.74 8.13
C PRO A 14 -0.04 -11.71 7.48
N LEU A 15 0.00 -11.39 6.19
CA LEU A 15 1.23 -11.18 5.44
C LEU A 15 1.56 -9.68 5.47
N SER A 16 2.70 -9.34 6.07
CA SER A 16 3.20 -7.97 6.13
C SER A 16 4.37 -7.78 5.18
N GLU A 17 4.26 -6.76 4.33
CA GLU A 17 5.27 -6.33 3.39
C GLU A 17 5.61 -4.86 3.67
N GLN A 18 6.89 -4.52 3.66
CA GLN A 18 7.35 -3.15 3.80
C GLN A 18 8.18 -2.77 2.59
N ARG A 19 7.94 -1.58 2.05
CA ARG A 19 8.72 -1.01 0.96
C ARG A 19 9.06 0.45 1.25
N THR A 20 10.33 0.79 1.17
CA THR A 20 10.80 2.17 1.29
C THR A 20 11.15 2.72 -0.08
N LEU A 21 10.62 3.90 -0.39
CA LEU A 21 10.95 4.67 -1.59
C LEU A 21 11.57 6.00 -1.19
N PHE A 22 12.58 6.42 -1.92
CA PHE A 22 13.32 7.66 -1.65
C PHE A 22 12.94 8.74 -2.65
N THR A 23 12.81 9.97 -2.19
CA THR A 23 12.69 11.15 -3.05
C THR A 23 13.79 12.12 -2.69
N ILE A 24 14.53 12.58 -3.70
CA ILE A 24 15.54 13.62 -3.56
C ILE A 24 14.97 14.92 -4.09
N THR A 25 15.04 15.97 -3.30
CA THR A 25 14.59 17.31 -3.68
C THR A 25 15.71 18.31 -3.42
N SER A 26 16.08 19.11 -4.43
CA SER A 26 17.08 20.18 -4.29
C SER A 26 16.43 21.56 -4.29
N PHE A 27 17.08 22.49 -3.61
CA PHE A 27 16.62 23.86 -3.42
C PHE A 27 17.77 24.85 -3.67
N ASP A 28 17.43 26.03 -4.18
CA ASP A 28 18.36 27.15 -4.30
C ASP A 28 18.59 27.84 -2.94
N ALA A 29 19.46 28.87 -2.92
CA ALA A 29 19.78 29.64 -1.72
C ALA A 29 18.58 30.43 -1.15
N HIS A 30 17.54 30.65 -1.95
CA HIS A 30 16.30 31.31 -1.53
C HIS A 30 15.24 30.31 -1.05
N GLY A 31 15.53 29.01 -1.10
CA GLY A 31 14.62 27.95 -0.72
C GLY A 31 13.62 27.56 -1.81
N ASN A 32 13.78 28.04 -3.06
CA ASN A 32 12.94 27.59 -4.17
C ASN A 32 13.35 26.18 -4.59
N ARG A 33 12.37 25.32 -4.82
CA ARG A 33 12.61 23.97 -5.33
C ARG A 33 13.14 24.03 -6.75
N LEU A 34 14.35 23.53 -6.96
CA LEU A 34 14.97 23.43 -8.28
C LEU A 34 14.57 22.13 -8.98
N TYR A 35 14.65 21.01 -8.24
CA TYR A 35 14.40 19.69 -8.79
C TYR A 35 13.80 18.75 -7.75
N SER A 36 13.06 17.76 -8.22
CA SER A 36 12.61 16.62 -7.41
C SER A 36 12.60 15.36 -8.27
N THR A 37 13.17 14.28 -7.75
CA THR A 37 13.10 12.98 -8.42
C THR A 37 11.69 12.41 -8.36
N LEU A 38 11.39 11.47 -9.26
CA LEU A 38 10.36 10.46 -9.00
C LEU A 38 10.81 9.54 -7.85
N PRO A 39 9.91 8.76 -7.23
CA PRO A 39 10.28 7.81 -6.18
C PRO A 39 11.31 6.79 -6.65
N LEU A 40 12.41 6.68 -5.92
CA LEU A 40 13.53 5.77 -6.16
C LEU A 40 13.38 4.55 -5.24
N ASP A 41 13.59 3.36 -5.76
CA ASP A 41 13.39 2.10 -5.03
C ASP A 41 14.62 1.61 -4.26
N ARG A 42 15.77 2.29 -4.41
CA ARG A 42 17.06 1.89 -3.85
C ARG A 42 17.75 3.08 -3.18
N ALA A 43 18.32 2.86 -1.99
CA ALA A 43 19.13 3.85 -1.29
C ALA A 43 20.39 4.24 -2.08
N THR A 44 21.02 3.28 -2.76
CA THR A 44 22.19 3.53 -3.64
C THR A 44 21.89 4.50 -4.78
N THR A 45 20.73 4.34 -5.42
CA THR A 45 20.29 5.26 -6.48
C THR A 45 20.00 6.66 -5.92
N ALA A 46 19.39 6.72 -4.74
CA ALA A 46 19.13 7.98 -4.04
C ALA A 46 20.42 8.71 -3.64
N ALA A 47 21.44 7.97 -3.19
CA ALA A 47 22.74 8.53 -2.82
C ALA A 47 23.48 9.09 -4.04
N ARG A 48 23.46 8.37 -5.17
CA ARG A 48 24.00 8.90 -6.43
C ARG A 48 23.32 10.19 -6.87
N TRP A 49 21.99 10.26 -6.81
CA TRP A 49 21.25 11.49 -7.11
C TRP A 49 21.59 12.63 -6.16
N HIS A 50 21.80 12.33 -4.87
CA HIS A 50 22.25 13.32 -3.92
C HIS A 50 23.62 13.91 -4.33
N ASP A 51 24.60 13.06 -4.62
CA ASP A 51 25.94 13.49 -5.01
C ASP A 51 25.91 14.31 -6.31
N ASP A 52 25.20 13.82 -7.34
CA ASP A 52 25.04 14.53 -8.62
C ASP A 52 24.42 15.93 -8.43
N LEU A 53 23.47 16.08 -7.49
CA LEU A 53 22.82 17.37 -7.20
C LEU A 53 23.67 18.26 -6.30
N ALA A 54 24.52 17.68 -5.44
CA ALA A 54 25.41 18.41 -4.54
C ALA A 54 26.54 19.10 -5.30
N ASP A 55 26.98 18.52 -6.43
CA ASP A 55 27.99 19.11 -7.32
C ASP A 55 27.46 20.30 -8.13
N SER A 56 26.14 20.54 -8.13
CA SER A 56 25.54 21.65 -8.86
C SER A 56 25.70 22.97 -8.10
N PRO A 57 26.29 24.02 -8.71
CA PRO A 57 26.49 25.32 -8.05
C PRO A 57 25.17 26.07 -7.78
N ALA A 58 24.06 25.67 -8.39
CA ALA A 58 22.74 26.24 -8.13
C ALA A 58 22.09 25.64 -6.86
N THR A 59 22.52 24.46 -6.42
CA THR A 59 21.96 23.77 -5.27
C THR A 59 22.57 24.30 -3.97
N ALA A 60 21.73 24.85 -3.09
CA ALA A 60 22.16 25.26 -1.75
C ALA A 60 21.77 24.23 -0.68
N ARG A 61 20.70 23.46 -0.91
CA ARG A 61 20.19 22.47 0.04
C ARG A 61 19.57 21.28 -0.69
N ILE A 62 19.77 20.09 -0.14
CA ILE A 62 19.11 18.86 -0.59
C ILE A 62 18.30 18.29 0.57
N THR A 63 17.13 17.75 0.26
CA THR A 63 16.29 16.98 1.20
C THR A 63 16.10 15.59 0.64
N ILE A 64 16.29 14.60 1.51
CA ILE A 64 16.11 13.19 1.23
C ILE A 64 14.89 12.76 2.02
N THR A 65 13.82 12.35 1.35
CA THR A 65 12.62 11.86 2.01
C THR A 65 12.50 10.36 1.79
N ALA A 66 12.53 9.59 2.88
CA ALA A 66 12.18 8.19 2.87
C ALA A 66 10.66 8.05 3.10
N ASN A 67 9.99 7.49 2.10
CA ASN A 67 8.56 7.18 2.12
C ASN A 67 8.43 5.66 2.31
N THR A 68 8.07 5.25 3.52
CA THR A 68 7.90 3.84 3.85
C THR A 68 6.42 3.48 3.75
N ILE A 69 6.12 2.45 2.97
CA ILE A 69 4.78 1.90 2.81
C ILE A 69 4.79 0.53 3.49
N GLU A 70 3.97 0.39 4.52
CA GLU A 70 3.70 -0.87 5.19
C GLU A 70 2.34 -1.39 4.73
N ARG A 71 2.34 -2.60 4.17
CA ARG A 71 1.12 -3.27 3.73
C ARG A 71 0.94 -4.53 4.54
N THR A 72 -0.17 -4.65 5.22
CA THR A 72 -0.60 -5.90 5.84
C THR A 72 -1.83 -6.43 5.11
N SER A 73 -1.76 -7.67 4.62
CA SER A 73 -2.86 -8.37 3.98
C SER A 73 -3.31 -9.54 4.84
N HIS A 74 -4.60 -9.59 5.16
CA HIS A 74 -5.22 -10.68 5.90
C HIS A 74 -6.28 -11.35 5.04
N LEU A 75 -6.24 -12.69 4.94
CA LEU A 75 -7.28 -13.44 4.23
C LEU A 75 -8.58 -13.34 5.05
N ILE A 76 -9.69 -13.01 4.39
CA ILE A 76 -11.01 -12.94 5.02
C ILE A 76 -12.05 -13.66 4.16
N ALA A 77 -13.13 -14.11 4.78
CA ALA A 77 -14.33 -14.58 4.13
C ALA A 77 -15.27 -13.40 3.79
N LEU A 78 -16.25 -13.65 2.90
CA LEU A 78 -17.15 -12.61 2.42
C LEU A 78 -18.13 -12.12 3.51
N ASP A 79 -18.46 -12.97 4.47
CA ASP A 79 -19.32 -12.69 5.63
C ASP A 79 -18.62 -11.88 6.72
N GLU A 80 -17.29 -11.77 6.67
CA GLU A 80 -16.49 -10.89 7.53
C GLU A 80 -16.42 -9.44 7.02
N LEU A 81 -16.97 -9.16 5.83
CA LEU A 81 -17.10 -7.79 5.34
C LEU A 81 -18.12 -7.00 6.18
N PRO A 82 -17.95 -5.68 6.32
CA PRO A 82 -18.98 -4.80 6.88
C PRO A 82 -20.34 -5.04 6.21
N GLY A 83 -21.42 -4.87 6.96
CA GLY A 83 -22.79 -5.08 6.47
C GLY A 83 -23.12 -4.18 5.27
N PRO A 84 -24.21 -4.46 4.53
CA PRO A 84 -24.65 -3.61 3.42
C PRO A 84 -24.87 -2.15 3.87
N GLY A 85 -24.24 -1.21 3.17
CA GLY A 85 -24.29 0.22 3.51
C GLY A 85 -23.43 0.64 4.70
N GLU A 86 -22.77 -0.30 5.39
CA GLU A 86 -21.88 0.02 6.50
C GLU A 86 -20.53 0.56 6.00
N PRO A 87 -20.00 1.61 6.65
CA PRO A 87 -18.70 2.15 6.30
C PRO A 87 -17.60 1.12 6.60
N THR A 88 -16.56 1.11 5.77
CA THR A 88 -15.37 0.30 6.06
C THR A 88 -14.57 0.95 7.18
N PRO A 89 -14.38 0.27 8.33
CA PRO A 89 -13.67 0.84 9.47
C PRO A 89 -12.25 1.21 9.05
N GLN A 90 -11.88 2.48 9.24
CA GLN A 90 -10.53 2.92 8.98
C GLN A 90 -9.58 2.49 10.10
N PRO A 91 -8.34 2.11 9.78
CA PRO A 91 -7.35 1.78 10.78
C PRO A 91 -6.99 3.03 11.58
N ALA A 92 -6.59 2.85 12.84
CA ALA A 92 -5.99 3.94 13.60
C ALA A 92 -4.73 4.43 12.89
N LEU A 93 -4.52 5.74 12.85
CA LEU A 93 -3.29 6.33 12.31
C LEU A 93 -2.16 6.14 13.33
N PRO A 94 -1.11 5.36 13.03
CA PRO A 94 0.01 5.20 13.94
C PRO A 94 0.78 6.51 14.13
N GLU A 95 1.56 6.58 15.22
CA GLU A 95 2.46 7.71 15.46
C GLU A 95 3.47 7.81 14.29
N HIS A 96 3.71 9.04 13.82
CA HIS A 96 4.59 9.34 12.67
C HIS A 96 4.13 8.81 11.30
N ALA A 97 2.94 8.21 11.20
CA ALA A 97 2.30 7.96 9.91
C ALA A 97 1.53 9.22 9.46
N HIS A 98 1.48 9.46 8.15
CA HIS A 98 0.64 10.53 7.58
C HIS A 98 -0.62 10.00 6.91
N THR A 99 -0.63 8.71 6.54
CA THR A 99 -1.79 8.02 5.98
C THR A 99 -1.93 6.64 6.60
N ALA A 100 -3.16 6.25 6.96
CA ALA A 100 -3.53 4.87 7.22
C ALA A 100 -4.85 4.59 6.49
N ARG A 101 -4.89 3.54 5.66
CA ARG A 101 -6.04 3.20 4.81
C ARG A 101 -6.32 1.72 4.88
N ARG A 102 -7.60 1.38 4.83
CA ARG A 102 -8.06 0.00 4.65
C ARG A 102 -8.86 -0.14 3.37
N TYR A 103 -8.63 -1.24 2.66
CA TYR A 103 -9.38 -1.61 1.47
C TYR A 103 -9.40 -3.13 1.31
N TYR A 104 -10.28 -3.63 0.47
CA TYR A 104 -10.37 -5.03 0.11
C TYR A 104 -9.78 -5.27 -1.28
N ARG A 105 -9.26 -6.47 -1.51
CA ARG A 105 -8.87 -6.92 -2.84
C ARG A 105 -9.10 -8.41 -2.97
N PHE A 106 -9.34 -8.87 -4.20
CA PHE A 106 -9.30 -10.29 -4.48
C PHE A 106 -7.91 -10.71 -4.98
N SER A 107 -7.59 -12.00 -4.91
CA SER A 107 -6.34 -12.56 -5.48
C SER A 107 -6.21 -12.29 -6.99
N SER A 108 -7.32 -12.10 -7.68
CA SER A 108 -7.42 -11.66 -9.06
C SER A 108 -8.49 -10.59 -9.22
N GLY A 109 -8.27 -9.59 -10.08
CA GLY A 109 -9.20 -8.50 -10.31
C GLY A 109 -8.67 -7.12 -9.91
N PRO A 110 -9.56 -6.18 -9.53
CA PRO A 110 -9.19 -4.83 -9.14
C PRO A 110 -8.22 -4.81 -7.96
N ALA A 111 -7.25 -3.91 -8.02
CA ALA A 111 -6.25 -3.76 -6.96
C ALA A 111 -6.82 -3.17 -5.67
N VAL A 112 -7.91 -2.39 -5.74
CA VAL A 112 -8.49 -1.67 -4.60
C VAL A 112 -10.02 -1.66 -4.70
N LEU A 113 -10.69 -2.18 -3.67
CA LEU A 113 -12.12 -2.08 -3.42
C LEU A 113 -12.30 -1.41 -2.05
N ARG A 114 -12.82 -0.19 -2.02
CA ARG A 114 -12.83 0.68 -0.83
C ARG A 114 -13.84 0.27 0.21
N THR A 115 -14.88 -0.48 -0.18
CA THR A 115 -15.96 -0.89 0.71
C THR A 115 -16.30 -2.38 0.55
N GLY A 116 -16.95 -2.93 1.58
CA GLY A 116 -17.51 -4.29 1.51
C GLY A 116 -18.56 -4.43 0.40
N ASP A 117 -19.33 -3.37 0.14
CA ASP A 117 -20.30 -3.34 -0.97
C ASP A 117 -19.63 -3.35 -2.34
N GLU A 118 -18.53 -2.63 -2.53
CA GLU A 118 -17.75 -2.71 -3.75
C GLU A 118 -17.22 -4.14 -3.99
N ALA A 119 -16.74 -4.81 -2.94
CA ALA A 119 -16.27 -6.19 -3.02
C ALA A 119 -17.39 -7.17 -3.36
N ARG A 120 -18.54 -7.08 -2.70
CA ARG A 120 -19.73 -7.90 -3.00
C ARG A 120 -20.23 -7.66 -4.43
N ALA A 121 -20.33 -6.39 -4.83
CA ALA A 121 -20.81 -6.02 -6.16
C ALA A 121 -19.86 -6.49 -7.27
N TRP A 122 -18.54 -6.39 -7.03
CA TRP A 122 -17.56 -6.92 -7.96
C TRP A 122 -17.65 -8.44 -8.08
N LEU A 123 -17.69 -9.18 -6.97
CA LEU A 123 -17.81 -10.65 -6.99
C LEU A 123 -19.07 -11.11 -7.74
N LYS A 124 -20.20 -10.46 -7.49
CA LYS A 124 -21.47 -10.75 -8.18
C LYS A 124 -21.33 -10.54 -9.69
N ARG A 125 -20.83 -9.38 -10.13
CA ARG A 125 -20.64 -9.08 -11.55
C ARG A 125 -19.67 -10.06 -12.21
N THR A 126 -18.55 -10.39 -11.55
CA THR A 126 -17.58 -11.35 -12.08
C THR A 126 -18.22 -12.73 -12.22
N ALA A 127 -19.00 -13.19 -11.23
CA ALA A 127 -19.71 -14.46 -11.31
C ALA A 127 -20.74 -14.51 -12.45
N GLU A 128 -21.49 -13.43 -12.66
CA GLU A 128 -22.43 -13.29 -13.79
C GLU A 128 -21.70 -13.34 -15.14
N GLN A 129 -20.57 -12.64 -15.27
CA GLN A 129 -19.74 -12.66 -16.47
C GLN A 129 -19.14 -14.05 -16.77
N GLN A 130 -18.72 -14.79 -15.74
CA GLN A 130 -18.23 -16.16 -15.95
C GLN A 130 -19.34 -17.13 -16.40
N ARG A 131 -20.61 -16.89 -16.01
CA ARG A 131 -21.76 -17.69 -16.46
C ARG A 131 -22.16 -17.37 -17.90
N HIS A 132 -21.99 -16.13 -18.33
CA HIS A 132 -22.32 -15.66 -19.68
C HIS A 132 -21.11 -14.96 -20.32
N PRO A 133 -20.06 -15.71 -20.67
CA PRO A 133 -18.81 -15.12 -21.15
C PRO A 133 -19.00 -14.50 -22.53
N THR A 134 -18.48 -13.29 -22.69
CA THR A 134 -18.27 -12.62 -23.98
C THR A 134 -16.83 -12.85 -24.46
N PRO A 135 -16.51 -12.57 -25.74
CA PRO A 135 -15.16 -12.74 -26.28
C PRO A 135 -14.04 -12.00 -25.52
N HIS A 136 -14.37 -10.94 -24.77
CA HIS A 136 -13.43 -10.15 -23.98
C HIS A 136 -13.47 -10.46 -22.47
N THR A 137 -14.20 -11.51 -22.07
CA THR A 137 -14.30 -11.88 -20.67
C THR A 137 -12.99 -12.48 -20.19
N VAL A 138 -12.36 -11.80 -19.23
CA VAL A 138 -11.22 -12.35 -18.49
C VAL A 138 -11.73 -13.55 -17.67
N ARG A 139 -11.16 -14.73 -17.91
CA ARG A 139 -11.51 -15.92 -17.13
C ARG A 139 -10.94 -15.79 -15.71
N VAL A 140 -11.80 -16.01 -14.73
CA VAL A 140 -11.45 -16.01 -13.31
C VAL A 140 -11.99 -17.30 -12.71
N ASP A 141 -11.13 -18.10 -12.09
CA ASP A 141 -11.57 -19.25 -11.31
C ASP A 141 -12.14 -18.76 -9.97
N LEU A 142 -13.46 -18.69 -9.90
CA LEU A 142 -14.18 -18.24 -8.71
C LEU A 142 -13.94 -19.17 -7.50
N SER A 143 -13.58 -20.43 -7.71
CA SER A 143 -13.32 -21.39 -6.62
C SER A 143 -11.97 -21.17 -5.94
N GLN A 144 -11.02 -20.54 -6.64
CA GLN A 144 -9.68 -20.19 -6.14
C GLN A 144 -9.57 -18.72 -5.74
N LEU A 145 -10.66 -17.97 -5.83
CA LEU A 145 -10.66 -16.54 -5.60
C LEU A 145 -10.67 -16.25 -4.09
N GLN A 146 -9.60 -15.62 -3.63
CA GLN A 146 -9.40 -15.29 -2.23
C GLN A 146 -9.65 -13.80 -2.01
N LEU A 147 -10.34 -13.44 -0.93
CA LEU A 147 -10.59 -12.07 -0.53
C LEU A 147 -9.63 -11.66 0.58
N PHE A 148 -8.96 -10.53 0.41
CA PHE A 148 -8.04 -9.98 1.38
C PHE A 148 -8.55 -8.66 1.91
N ASP A 149 -8.47 -8.50 3.22
CA ASP A 149 -8.47 -7.22 3.91
C ASP A 149 -7.05 -6.67 3.93
N VAL A 150 -6.86 -5.47 3.39
CA VAL A 150 -5.56 -4.85 3.25
C VAL A 150 -5.53 -3.55 4.01
N THR A 151 -4.60 -3.46 4.96
CA THR A 151 -4.23 -2.22 5.63
C THR A 151 -2.94 -1.70 5.02
N LEU A 152 -2.92 -0.42 4.68
CA LEU A 152 -1.78 0.29 4.12
C LEU A 152 -1.49 1.51 5.00
N ILE A 153 -0.28 1.57 5.53
CA ILE A 153 0.21 2.67 6.36
C ILE A 153 1.39 3.33 5.64
N GLU A 154 1.36 4.65 5.52
CA GLU A 154 2.41 5.43 4.86
C GLU A 154 3.10 6.33 5.89
N HIS A 155 4.41 6.17 5.98
CA HIS A 155 5.31 7.00 6.78
C HIS A 155 6.19 7.83 5.84
N ALA A 156 6.44 9.07 6.23
CA ALA A 156 7.39 9.93 5.55
C ALA A 156 8.35 10.50 6.58
N ARG A 157 9.65 10.33 6.33
CA ARG A 157 10.71 10.84 7.20
C ARG A 157 11.78 11.50 6.35
N ILE A 158 12.24 12.67 6.80
CA ILE A 158 13.43 13.29 6.24
C ILE A 158 14.65 12.56 6.79
N LEU A 159 15.55 12.16 5.90
CA LEU A 159 16.84 11.57 6.23
C LEU A 159 17.95 12.60 6.03
N THR A 160 18.97 12.50 6.89
CA THR A 160 20.30 13.01 6.60
C THR A 160 20.99 12.14 5.55
N PHE A 161 22.03 12.66 4.92
CA PHE A 161 22.80 11.87 3.97
C PHE A 161 23.52 10.69 4.64
N ALA A 162 24.01 10.87 5.88
CA ALA A 162 24.62 9.79 6.66
C ALA A 162 23.64 8.63 6.92
N GLU A 163 22.40 8.94 7.32
CA GLU A 163 21.36 7.92 7.51
C GLU A 163 20.99 7.22 6.20
N LEU A 164 21.05 7.90 5.05
CA LEU A 164 20.84 7.27 3.76
C LEU A 164 21.96 6.27 3.44
N THR A 165 23.22 6.63 3.73
CA THR A 165 24.37 5.76 3.47
C THR A 165 24.39 4.51 4.34
N ASP A 166 23.82 4.57 5.55
CA ASP A 166 23.65 3.38 6.42
C ASP A 166 22.68 2.34 5.83
N LEU A 167 21.90 2.69 4.80
CA LEU A 167 20.92 1.81 4.13
C LEU A 167 21.44 1.16 2.83
N ILE A 168 22.72 1.35 2.50
CA ILE A 168 23.38 0.83 1.28
C ILE A 168 24.09 -0.50 1.59
#